data_AF-A0A831X0C7-F1
#
_entry.id   AF-A0A831X0C7-F1
#
_cell.length_a   1.000
_cell.length_b   1.000
_cell.length_c   1.000
_cell.angle_alpha   90.00
_cell.angle_beta   90.00
_cell.angle_gamma   90.00
#
_symmetry.space_group_name_H-M   'P 1'
#
loop_
_entity.id
_entity.type
_entity.pdbx_description
1 polymer ?
#
loop_
_entity_poly.entity_id
_entity_poly.type
_entity_poly.pdbx_seq_one_letter_code
_entity_poly.pdbx_strand_id
1 'polypeptide(L)' 'MADLLTVVTAFAAFLAGPPFLASCADHADRCDRAGDTLGAFAWTLAGVLGAYGVGLAFLVLVIMAARS' A
#
# COMPACT_ATOMS: atom_id res chain seq x y z
N MET A 1 -1.62 16.04 20.12
CA MET A 1 -0.34 15.49 19.60
C MET A 1 -0.53 14.22 18.77
N ALA A 2 -1.35 13.24 19.19
CA ALA A 2 -1.63 12.02 18.40
C ALA A 2 -2.21 12.28 16.99
N ASP A 3 -2.93 13.39 16.83
CA ASP A 3 -3.59 13.78 15.59
C ASP A 3 -2.59 14.10 14.45
N LEU A 4 -1.56 14.89 14.76
CA LEU A 4 -0.51 15.26 13.80
C LEU A 4 0.33 14.04 13.39
N LEU A 5 0.67 13.18 14.36
CA LEU A 5 1.41 11.94 14.12
C LEU A 5 0.63 11.00 13.20
N THR A 6 -0.68 10.89 13.41
CA THR A 6 -1.57 10.08 12.57
C THR A 6 -1.61 10.61 11.14
N VAL A 7 -1.74 11.92 10.94
CA VAL A 7 -1.74 12.56 9.62
C VAL A 7 -0.41 12.34 8.90
N VAL A 8 0.72 12.57 9.57
CA VAL A 8 2.05 12.39 8.96
C VAL A 8 2.29 10.93 8.59
N THR A 9 1.87 9.99 9.44
CA THR A 9 2.01 8.55 9.17
C THR A 9 1.13 8.13 7.99
N ALA A 10 -0.12 8.59 7.96
CA ALA A 10 -1.04 8.32 6.84
C ALA A 10 -0.51 8.93 5.53
N PHE A 11 0.03 10.14 5.59
CA PHE A 11 0.61 10.80 4.41
C PHE A 11 1.85 10.06 3.90
N ALA A 12 2.75 9.65 4.80
CA ALA A 12 3.92 8.85 4.44
C ALA A 12 3.52 7.48 3.85
N ALA A 13 2.55 6.79 4.45
CA ALA A 13 2.03 5.53 3.96
C ALA A 13 1.38 5.68 2.57
N PHE A 14 0.64 6.76 2.35
CA PHE A 14 0.02 7.06 1.05
C PHE A 14 1.08 7.31 -0.03
N LEU A 15 2.13 8.08 0.27
CA LEU A 15 3.23 8.33 -0.67
C LEU A 15 4.08 7.08 -0.97
N ALA A 16 4.27 6.21 0.03
CA ALA A 16 4.98 4.94 -0.14
C ALA A 16 4.14 3.87 -0.86
N GLY A 17 2.83 4.09 -0.98
CA GLY A 17 1.88 3.16 -1.61
C GLY A 17 2.21 2.83 -3.07
N PRO A 18 2.25 3.82 -3.99
CA PRO A 18 2.52 3.59 -5.40
C PRO A 18 3.82 2.82 -5.69
N PRO A 19 5.00 3.17 -5.10
CA PRO A 19 6.22 2.40 -5.34
C PRO A 19 6.16 0.99 -4.74
N PHE A 20 5.48 0.80 -3.60
CA PHE A 20 5.26 -0.53 -3.02
C PHE A 20 4.43 -1.42 -3.96
N LEU A 21 3.31 -0.90 -4.47
CA LEU A 21 2.42 -1.63 -5.38
C LEU A 21 3.11 -1.98 -6.71
N ALA A 22 3.88 -1.05 -7.27
CA ALA A 22 4.67 -1.30 -8.46
C ALA A 22 5.72 -2.41 -8.23
N SER A 23 6.38 -2.39 -7.07
CA SER A 23 7.34 -3.43 -6.70
C SER A 23 6.66 -4.79 -6.52
N CYS A 24 5.49 -4.86 -5.89
CA CYS A 24 4.73 -6.10 -5.76
C CYS A 24 4.33 -6.69 -7.12
N ALA A 25 3.91 -5.86 -8.07
CA ALA A 25 3.57 -6.30 -9.42
C ALA A 25 4.80 -6.86 -10.16
N ASP A 26 5.94 -6.18 -10.07
CA ASP A 26 7.19 -6.61 -10.69
C ASP A 26 7.71 -7.94 -10.07
N HIS A 27 7.62 -8.11 -8.75
CA HIS A 27 7.97 -9.37 -8.10
C HIS A 27 7.00 -10.52 -8.45
N ALA A 28 5.70 -10.24 -8.53
CA ALA A 28 4.73 -11.24 -8.94
C ALA A 28 5.01 -11.74 -10.37
N ASP A 29 5.30 -10.81 -11.29
CA ASP A 29 5.61 -11.09 -12.69
C ASP A 29 6.94 -11.84 -12.85
N ARG A 30 7.95 -11.57 -12.00
CA ARG A 30 9.18 -12.37 -11.94
C ARG A 30 8.94 -13.80 -11.43
N CYS A 31 8.13 -13.97 -10.39
CA CYS A 31 7.78 -15.29 -9.88
C CYS A 31 7.00 -16.11 -10.93
N ASP A 32 6.06 -15.47 -11.63
CA ASP A 32 5.29 -16.11 -12.70
C ASP A 32 6.19 -16.60 -13.85
N ARG A 33 7.12 -15.74 -14.30
CA ARG A 33 8.14 -16.13 -15.31
C ARG A 33 9.08 -17.25 -14.84
N ALA A 34 9.34 -17.34 -13.54
CA ALA A 34 10.14 -18.42 -12.96
C ALA A 34 9.35 -19.73 -12.78
N GLY A 35 8.05 -19.74 -13.06
CA GLY A 35 7.15 -20.87 -12.80
C GLY A 35 6.80 -21.06 -11.32
N ASP A 36 7.13 -20.08 -10.47
CA ASP A 36 6.80 -20.08 -9.04
C ASP A 36 5.42 -19.44 -8.81
N THR A 37 4.38 -20.24 -9.01
CA THR A 37 2.99 -19.81 -8.85
C THR A 37 2.65 -19.40 -7.41
N LEU A 38 3.20 -20.09 -6.41
CA LEU A 38 3.02 -19.74 -4.99
C LEU A 38 3.63 -18.38 -4.66
N GLY A 39 4.84 -18.10 -5.16
CA GLY A 39 5.48 -16.80 -5.04
C GLY A 39 4.67 -15.68 -5.74
N ALA A 40 4.17 -15.93 -6.95
CA ALA A 40 3.36 -14.96 -7.68
C ALA A 40 2.05 -14.62 -6.94
N PHE A 41 1.39 -15.62 -6.35
CA PHE A 41 0.22 -15.43 -5.50
C PHE A 41 0.54 -14.66 -4.22
N ALA A 42 1.68 -14.94 -3.57
CA ALA A 42 2.07 -14.22 -2.37
C ALA A 42 2.29 -12.72 -2.64
N TRP A 43 2.98 -12.37 -3.73
CA TRP A 43 3.24 -10.98 -4.11
C TRP A 43 1.99 -10.23 -4.58
N THR A 44 1.08 -10.89 -5.30
CA THR A 44 -0.22 -10.30 -5.64
C THR A 44 -1.07 -10.04 -4.41
N LEU A 45 -1.11 -10.97 -3.45
CA LEU A 45 -1.86 -10.80 -2.20
C LEU A 45 -1.25 -9.70 -1.32
N ALA A 46 0.08 -9.60 -1.27
CA ALA A 46 0.79 -8.48 -0.63
C ALA A 46 0.44 -7.14 -1.31
N GLY A 47 0.37 -7.10 -2.63
CA GLY A 47 -0.07 -5.92 -3.39
C GLY A 47 -1.50 -5.51 -3.06
N VAL A 48 -2.44 -6.47 -3.03
CA VAL A 48 -3.84 -6.22 -2.66
C VAL A 48 -3.94 -5.67 -1.23
N LEU A 49 -3.25 -6.29 -0.27
CA LEU A 49 -3.22 -5.81 1.12
C LEU A 49 -2.61 -4.41 1.22
N GLY A 50 -1.54 -4.15 0.48
CA GLY A 50 -0.94 -2.83 0.35
C GLY A 50 -1.92 -1.79 -0.18
N ALA A 51 -2.70 -2.11 -1.22
CA ALA A 51 -3.68 -1.21 -1.80
C ALA A 51 -4.78 -0.85 -0.80
N TYR A 52 -5.25 -1.82 0.00
CA TYR A 52 -6.16 -1.53 1.11
C TYR A 52 -5.53 -0.62 2.16
N GLY A 53 -4.27 -0.84 2.51
CA GLY A 53 -3.52 0.04 3.43
C GLY A 53 -3.41 1.48 2.92
N VAL A 54 -3.12 1.67 1.63
CA VAL A 54 -3.07 2.98 0.97
C VAL A 54 -4.45 3.65 0.95
N GLY A 55 -5.51 2.88 0.67
CA GLY A 55 -6.88 3.38 0.71
C GLY A 55 -7.31 3.84 2.11
N LEU A 56 -6.94 3.08 3.16
CA LEU A 56 -7.17 3.47 4.55
C LEU A 56 -6.39 4.74 4.91
N ALA A 57 -5.13 4.84 4.51
CA ALA A 57 -4.32 6.03 4.74
C ALA A 57 -4.93 7.27 4.06
N PHE A 58 -5.40 7.13 2.83
CA PHE A 58 -6.13 8.19 2.13
C PHE A 58 -7.43 8.57 2.85
N LEU A 59 -8.23 7.59 3.27
CA LEU A 59 -9.46 7.83 4.02
C LEU A 59 -9.20 8.61 5.31
N VAL A 60 -8.15 8.25 6.05
CA VAL A 60 -7.74 8.99 7.24
C VAL A 60 -7.41 10.45 6.91
N LEU A 61 -6.64 10.70 5.85
CA LEU A 61 -6.31 12.06 5.43
C LEU A 61 -7.57 12.87 5.06
N VAL A 62 -8.52 12.25 4.35
CA VAL A 62 -9.80 12.89 4.00
C VAL A 62 -10.64 13.21 5.23
N ILE A 63 -10.77 12.28 6.18
CA ILE A 63 -11.51 12.51 7.42
C ILE A 63 -10.88 13.65 8.21
N MET A 64 -9.55 13.70 8.28
CA MET A 64 -8.83 14.75 8.97
C MET A 64 -9.02 16.12 8.30
N ALA A 65 -8.94 16.17 6.97
CA ALA A 65 -9.21 17.37 6.20
C ALA A 65 -10.67 17.86 6.32
N ALA A 66 -11.64 16.94 6.46
CA ALA A 66 -13.04 17.31 6.67
C ALA A 66 -13.33 17.83 8.08
N ARG A 67 -12.42 17.59 9.04
CA ARG A 67 -12.52 18.06 10.43
C ARG A 67 -11.76 19.36 10.68
N SER A 68 -10.87 19.78 9.77
CA SER A 68 -10.11 21.03 9.83
C SER A 68 -10.85 22.18 9.16
#